data_AF-A0A1F9UIU8-F1
#
_entry.id   AF-A0A1F9UIU8-F1
#
_cell.length_a   1.000
_cell.length_b   1.000
_cell.length_c   1.000
_cell.angle_alpha   90.00
_cell.angle_beta   90.00
_cell.angle_gamma   90.00
#
_symmetry.space_group_name_H-M   'P 1'
#
loop_
_entity.id
_entity.type
_entity.pdbx_description
1 polymer ?
#
loop_
_entity_poly.entity_id
_entity_poly.type
_entity_poly.pdbx_seq_one_letter_code
_entity_poly.pdbx_strand_id
1 'polypeptide(L)'
;MEQAVLVIAATDDLDLQKRVASDARERGIWVNVADVTPLCDFISPAVMSRGDVQIAVSTGGSSPALAKFIREKLEPLFGSEYGQLADILQRYRSDILKLPRESRQKVWKAIINQDFLDRLKEEGVQTAEARLRDLIHGKSIV
;
A
#
# COMPACT_ATOMS: atom_id res chain seq x y z
N MET A 1 -2.89 -26.08 -13.18
CA MET A 1 -3.50 -24.81 -12.73
C MET A 1 -4.77 -25.03 -11.88
N GLU A 2 -5.00 -26.20 -11.28
CA GLU A 2 -6.33 -26.55 -10.72
C GLU A 2 -6.77 -25.77 -9.48
N GLN A 3 -5.92 -24.91 -8.92
CA GLN A 3 -6.23 -24.04 -7.78
C GLN A 3 -5.69 -22.61 -7.94
N ALA A 4 -5.21 -22.24 -9.14
CA ALA A 4 -4.68 -20.91 -9.37
C ALA A 4 -5.84 -19.91 -9.55
N VAL A 5 -5.76 -18.77 -8.86
CA VAL A 5 -6.70 -17.63 -9.06
C VAL A 5 -6.12 -16.57 -10.00
N LEU A 6 -4.81 -16.63 -10.24
CA LEU A 6 -4.07 -15.69 -11.07
C LEU A 6 -2.85 -16.41 -11.70
N VAL A 7 -2.56 -16.08 -12.95
CA VAL A 7 -1.43 -16.62 -13.72
C VAL A 7 -0.60 -15.47 -14.27
N ILE A 8 0.73 -15.62 -14.22
CA ILE A 8 1.67 -14.73 -14.89
C ILE A 8 2.47 -15.57 -15.88
N ALA A 9 2.40 -15.21 -17.16
CA ALA A 9 3.23 -15.79 -18.21
C ALA A 9 4.41 -14.83 -18.46
N ALA A 10 5.61 -15.23 -18.05
CA ALA A 10 6.82 -14.40 -18.16
C ALA A 10 8.01 -15.24 -18.65
N THR A 11 7.89 -15.75 -19.88
CA THR A 11 8.91 -16.58 -20.54
C THR A 11 9.28 -15.97 -21.88
N ASP A 12 10.48 -16.24 -22.38
CA ASP A 12 10.91 -15.71 -23.69
C ASP A 12 10.21 -16.37 -24.91
N ASP A 13 9.45 -17.45 -24.71
CA ASP A 13 8.65 -18.11 -25.74
C ASP A 13 7.23 -17.51 -25.83
N LEU A 14 6.98 -16.71 -26.88
CA LEU A 14 5.70 -16.06 -27.12
C LEU A 14 4.55 -17.06 -27.39
N ASP A 15 4.83 -18.18 -28.05
CA ASP A 15 3.79 -19.17 -28.34
C ASP A 15 3.40 -19.94 -27.09
N LEU A 16 4.36 -20.22 -26.20
CA LEU A 16 4.06 -20.71 -24.86
C LEU A 16 3.23 -19.70 -24.07
N GLN A 17 3.59 -18.42 -24.08
CA GLN A 17 2.81 -17.38 -23.39
C GLN A 17 1.35 -17.31 -23.88
N LYS A 18 1.11 -17.40 -25.19
CA LYS A 18 -0.24 -17.45 -25.76
C LYS A 18 -1.02 -18.68 -25.31
N ARG A 19 -0.39 -19.87 -25.29
CA ARG A 19 -1.02 -21.10 -24.79
C ARG A 19 -1.41 -20.94 -23.32
N VAL A 20 -0.50 -20.45 -22.49
CA VAL A 20 -0.77 -20.19 -21.07
C VAL A 20 -1.94 -19.22 -20.89
N ALA A 21 -2.02 -18.17 -21.70
CA ALA A 21 -3.13 -17.22 -21.65
C ALA A 21 -4.48 -17.83 -22.07
N SER A 22 -4.49 -18.68 -23.10
CA SER A 22 -5.70 -19.42 -23.51
C SER A 22 -6.16 -20.37 -22.41
N ASP A 23 -5.24 -21.22 -21.92
CA ASP A 23 -5.53 -22.22 -20.89
C ASP A 23 -6.05 -21.57 -19.59
N ALA A 24 -5.50 -20.42 -19.21
CA ALA A 24 -5.95 -19.66 -18.04
C ALA A 24 -7.38 -19.12 -18.23
N ARG A 25 -7.67 -18.52 -19.40
CA ARG A 25 -8.99 -17.97 -19.71
C ARG A 25 -10.07 -19.03 -19.81
N GLU A 26 -9.78 -20.18 -20.41
CA GLU A 26 -10.69 -21.32 -20.48
C GLU A 26 -11.09 -21.82 -19.08
N ARG A 27 -10.22 -21.62 -18.09
CA ARG A 27 -10.44 -21.98 -16.68
C ARG A 27 -11.00 -20.83 -15.84
N GLY A 28 -11.28 -19.66 -16.42
CA GLY A 28 -11.75 -18.47 -15.70
C GLY A 28 -10.70 -17.85 -14.77
N ILE A 29 -9.41 -18.07 -15.05
CA ILE A 29 -8.29 -17.58 -14.25
C ILE A 29 -7.74 -16.30 -14.90
N TRP A 30 -7.55 -15.24 -14.11
CA TRP A 30 -6.95 -13.99 -14.60
C TRP A 30 -5.50 -14.22 -15.04
N VAL A 31 -5.14 -13.75 -16.23
CA VAL A 31 -3.77 -13.85 -16.74
C VAL A 31 -3.13 -12.49 -16.99
N ASN A 32 -1.86 -12.35 -16.61
CA ASN A 32 -0.98 -11.29 -17.10
C ASN A 32 0.14 -11.92 -17.94
N VAL A 33 0.32 -11.42 -19.14
CA VAL A 33 1.35 -11.86 -20.08
C VAL A 33 2.39 -10.76 -20.19
N ALA A 34 3.60 -11.06 -19.71
CA ALA A 34 4.68 -10.08 -19.66
C ALA A 34 4.94 -9.51 -21.06
N ASP A 35 5.03 -8.19 -21.15
CA ASP A 35 5.29 -7.43 -22.38
C ASP A 35 4.26 -7.59 -23.51
N VAL A 36 3.13 -8.27 -23.28
CA VAL A 36 2.06 -8.45 -24.28
C VAL A 36 0.71 -8.01 -23.72
N THR A 37 0.55 -6.69 -23.54
CA THR A 37 -0.66 -6.04 -22.98
C THR A 37 -2.00 -6.56 -23.54
N PRO A 38 -2.17 -6.81 -24.87
CA PRO A 38 -3.44 -7.31 -25.40
C PRO A 38 -3.83 -8.71 -24.90
N LEU A 39 -2.88 -9.47 -24.35
CA LEU A 39 -3.12 -10.79 -23.77
C LEU A 39 -3.31 -10.74 -22.25
N CYS A 40 -3.28 -9.57 -21.63
CA CYS A 40 -3.47 -9.40 -20.19
C CYS A 40 -4.94 -9.13 -19.83
N ASP A 41 -5.43 -9.77 -18.78
CA ASP A 41 -6.69 -9.42 -18.12
C ASP A 41 -6.49 -8.36 -17.01
N PHE A 42 -5.25 -8.20 -16.52
CA PHE A 42 -4.84 -7.18 -15.55
C PHE A 42 -3.42 -6.69 -15.82
N ILE A 43 -3.09 -5.49 -15.32
CA ILE A 43 -1.78 -4.86 -15.51
C ILE A 43 -1.06 -4.73 -14.18
N SER A 44 0.21 -5.14 -14.14
CA SER A 44 1.10 -4.92 -13.00
C SER A 44 1.40 -3.42 -12.84
N PRO A 45 1.03 -2.79 -11.71
CA PRO A 45 1.32 -1.38 -11.46
C PRO A 45 2.78 -1.15 -11.06
N ALA A 46 3.22 0.12 -11.12
CA ALA A 46 4.44 0.55 -10.47
C ALA A 46 4.15 0.78 -8.96
N VAL A 47 4.78 -0.01 -8.09
CA VAL A 47 4.51 0.00 -6.64
C VAL A 47 5.70 0.55 -5.85
N MET A 48 5.42 1.34 -4.83
CA MET A 48 6.35 1.70 -3.74
C MET A 48 5.74 1.32 -2.39
N SER A 49 6.59 0.99 -1.42
CA SER A 49 6.16 0.54 -0.09
C SER A 49 6.96 1.22 1.04
N ARG A 50 6.29 1.41 2.18
CA ARG A 50 6.86 1.82 3.46
C ARG A 50 6.24 0.95 4.54
N GLY A 51 6.87 -0.17 4.86
CA GLY A 51 6.25 -1.21 5.68
C GLY A 51 4.93 -1.67 5.04
N ASP A 52 3.85 -1.64 5.82
CA ASP A 52 2.50 -2.02 5.38
C ASP A 52 1.79 -0.97 4.50
N VAL A 53 2.34 0.25 4.38
CA VAL A 53 1.79 1.28 3.49
C VAL A 53 2.27 1.05 2.06
N GLN A 54 1.34 0.86 1.12
CA GLN A 54 1.63 0.68 -0.30
C GLN A 54 0.97 1.76 -1.15
N ILE A 55 1.70 2.24 -2.17
CA ILE A 55 1.17 3.13 -3.20
C ILE A 55 1.41 2.46 -4.54
N ALA A 56 0.34 2.20 -5.29
CA ALA A 56 0.38 1.62 -6.62
C ALA A 56 -0.04 2.67 -7.66
N VAL A 57 0.81 2.89 -8.66
CA VAL A 57 0.55 3.76 -9.79
C VAL A 57 0.34 2.91 -11.04
N SER A 58 -0.79 3.10 -11.72
CA SER A 58 -1.11 2.40 -12.96
C SER A 58 -1.58 3.38 -14.02
N THR A 59 -1.24 3.08 -15.27
CA THR A 59 -1.74 3.78 -16.47
C THR A 59 -2.70 2.89 -17.28
N GLY A 60 -3.18 1.79 -16.69
CA GLY A 60 -4.02 0.82 -17.40
C GLY A 60 -3.31 0.14 -18.56
N GLY A 61 -1.98 0.04 -18.51
CA GLY A 61 -1.16 -0.57 -19.58
C GLY A 61 -0.81 0.37 -20.74
N SER A 62 -1.32 1.61 -20.75
CA SER A 62 -1.03 2.58 -21.81
C SER A 62 0.41 3.08 -21.80
N SER A 63 1.04 3.21 -20.62
CA SER A 63 2.44 3.61 -20.50
C SER A 63 3.05 3.15 -19.16
N PRO A 64 3.76 1.99 -19.15
CA PRO A 64 4.52 1.54 -17.98
C PRO A 64 5.59 2.55 -17.57
N ALA A 65 6.20 3.23 -18.54
CA ALA A 65 7.22 4.26 -18.29
C ALA A 65 6.66 5.46 -17.51
N LEU A 66 5.45 5.94 -17.85
CA LEU A 66 4.80 7.03 -17.11
C LEU A 66 4.41 6.59 -15.70
N ALA A 67 3.91 5.37 -15.52
CA ALA A 67 3.60 4.82 -14.19
C ALA A 67 4.84 4.80 -13.29
N LYS A 68 5.98 4.32 -13.84
CA LYS A 68 7.27 4.31 -13.15
C LYS A 68 7.73 5.71 -12.79
N PHE A 69 7.68 6.66 -13.72
CA PHE A 69 8.07 8.05 -13.50
C PHE A 69 7.26 8.71 -12.36
N ILE A 70 5.94 8.55 -12.35
CA ILE A 70 5.08 9.09 -11.29
C ILE A 70 5.41 8.44 -9.94
N ARG A 71 5.56 7.11 -9.88
CA ARG A 71 5.97 6.41 -8.66
C ARG A 71 7.29 6.96 -8.12
N GLU A 72 8.30 7.16 -8.98
CA GLU A 72 9.59 7.74 -8.58
C GLU A 72 9.49 9.17 -8.07
N LYS A 73 8.54 9.97 -8.58
CA LYS A 73 8.25 11.31 -8.07
C LYS A 73 7.56 11.30 -6.70
N LEU A 74 6.73 10.30 -6.43
CA LEU A 74 6.07 10.13 -5.14
C LEU A 74 7.02 9.58 -4.08
N GLU A 75 7.95 8.71 -4.47
CA GLU A 75 8.84 8.00 -3.54
C GLU A 75 9.56 8.88 -2.49
N PRO A 76 10.15 10.05 -2.82
CA PRO A 76 10.76 10.91 -1.81
C PRO A 76 9.76 11.65 -0.91
N LEU A 77 8.48 11.73 -1.27
CA LEU A 77 7.43 12.39 -0.48
C LEU A 77 6.94 11.52 0.69
N PHE A 78 7.17 10.20 0.63
CA PHE A 78 6.77 9.27 1.68
C PHE A 78 8.04 8.65 2.28
N GLY A 79 8.47 9.14 3.44
CA GLY A 79 9.60 8.57 4.18
C GLY A 79 9.22 7.31 4.96
N SER A 80 10.15 6.82 5.78
CA SER A 80 9.92 5.63 6.62
C SER A 80 8.89 5.86 7.73
N GLU A 81 8.66 7.11 8.12
CA GLU A 81 7.69 7.52 9.14
C GLU A 81 6.26 7.07 8.83
N TYR A 82 5.89 6.94 7.55
CA TYR A 82 4.57 6.43 7.15
C TYR A 82 4.38 4.96 7.53
N GLY A 83 5.42 4.14 7.34
CA GLY A 83 5.39 2.73 7.75
C GLY A 83 5.37 2.59 9.26
N GLN A 84 6.22 3.35 9.95
CA GLN A 84 6.25 3.40 11.41
C GLN A 84 4.90 3.83 12.01
N LEU A 85 4.24 4.82 11.40
CA LEU A 85 2.91 5.25 11.82
C LEU A 85 1.89 4.13 11.61
N ALA A 86 1.91 3.43 10.47
CA ALA A 86 1.02 2.30 10.24
C ALA A 86 1.18 1.20 11.31
N ASP A 87 2.42 0.86 11.67
CA ASP A 87 2.73 -0.11 12.73
C ASP A 87 2.21 0.35 14.11
N ILE A 88 2.36 1.63 14.43
CA ILE A 88 1.78 2.23 15.64
C ILE A 88 0.25 2.09 15.60
N LEU A 89 -0.39 2.51 14.51
CA LEU A 89 -1.85 2.48 14.42
C LEU A 89 -2.42 1.06 14.47
N GLN A 90 -1.73 0.07 13.91
CA GLN A 90 -2.12 -1.33 14.02
C GLN A 90 -2.09 -1.79 15.48
N ARG A 91 -1.03 -1.48 16.22
CA ARG A 91 -0.88 -1.87 17.64
C ARG A 91 -1.96 -1.28 18.53
N TYR A 92 -2.30 -0.01 18.36
CA TYR A 92 -3.30 0.68 19.21
C TYR A 92 -4.72 0.71 18.63
N ARG A 93 -4.97 0.06 17.48
CA ARG A 93 -6.27 0.08 16.81
C ARG A 93 -7.41 -0.32 17.74
N SER A 94 -7.22 -1.40 18.49
CA SER A 94 -8.24 -1.92 19.42
C SER A 94 -8.54 -0.93 20.54
N ASP A 95 -7.54 -0.25 21.10
CA ASP A 95 -7.71 0.72 22.17
C ASP A 95 -8.40 1.99 21.68
N ILE A 96 -8.02 2.50 20.49
CA ILE A 96 -8.70 3.63 19.87
C ILE A 96 -10.17 3.26 19.59
N LEU A 97 -10.45 2.05 19.09
CA LEU A 97 -11.82 1.64 18.76
C LEU A 97 -12.75 1.50 19.98
N LYS A 98 -12.21 1.29 21.19
CA LYS A 98 -12.98 1.27 22.45
C LYS A 98 -13.45 2.68 22.88
N LEU A 99 -12.84 3.75 22.36
CA LEU A 99 -13.22 5.11 22.72
C LEU A 99 -14.60 5.51 22.14
N PRO A 100 -15.32 6.44 22.79
CA PRO A 100 -16.52 7.06 22.21
C PRO A 100 -16.25 7.66 20.83
N ARG A 101 -17.26 7.69 19.95
CA ARG A 101 -17.13 8.16 18.56
C ARG A 101 -16.45 9.52 18.43
N GLU A 102 -16.82 10.49 19.28
CA GLU A 102 -16.22 11.84 19.24
C GLU A 102 -14.74 11.82 19.61
N SER A 103 -14.37 11.09 20.68
CA SER A 103 -12.98 10.92 21.10
C SER A 103 -12.14 10.23 20.03
N ARG A 104 -12.67 9.20 19.36
CA ARG A 104 -12.00 8.54 18.23
C ARG A 104 -11.66 9.52 17.13
N GLN A 105 -12.61 10.36 16.74
CA GLN A 105 -12.40 11.33 15.66
C GLN A 105 -11.33 12.37 16.03
N LYS A 106 -11.27 12.81 17.30
CA LYS A 106 -10.22 13.69 17.81
C LYS A 106 -8.85 13.01 17.74
N VAL A 107 -8.75 11.77 18.21
CA VAL A 107 -7.52 10.97 18.19
C VAL A 107 -7.02 10.77 16.75
N TRP A 108 -7.89 10.37 15.82
CA TRP A 108 -7.50 10.20 14.41
C TRP A 108 -6.96 11.48 13.77
N LYS A 109 -7.61 12.62 14.00
CA LYS A 109 -7.14 13.91 13.49
C LYS A 109 -5.79 14.32 14.10
N ALA A 110 -5.58 14.03 15.38
CA ALA A 110 -4.35 14.38 16.09
C ALA A 110 -3.14 13.53 15.67
N ILE A 111 -3.36 12.31 15.15
CA ILE A 111 -2.27 11.40 14.74
C ILE A 111 -2.03 11.44 13.23
N ILE A 112 -3.10 11.52 12.42
CA ILE A 112 -3.00 11.45 10.96
C ILE A 112 -2.90 12.87 10.41
N ASN A 113 -1.73 13.49 10.60
CA ASN A 113 -1.40 14.81 10.06
C ASN A 113 0.13 14.96 9.90
N GLN A 114 0.53 16.03 9.22
CA GLN A 114 1.94 16.29 8.90
C GLN A 114 2.80 16.54 10.16
N ASP A 115 2.30 17.30 11.15
CA ASP A 115 3.02 17.58 12.39
C ASP A 115 3.39 16.29 13.14
N PHE A 116 2.45 15.34 13.24
CA PHE A 116 2.73 14.05 13.88
C PHE A 116 3.77 13.23 13.12
N LEU A 117 3.73 13.25 11.78
CA LEU A 117 4.71 12.55 10.94
C LEU A 117 6.11 13.15 11.05
N ASP A 118 6.21 14.48 11.02
CA ASP A 118 7.47 15.21 11.17
C ASP A 118 8.10 14.90 12.54
N ARG A 119 7.29 14.93 13.60
CA ARG A 119 7.74 14.59 14.95
C ARG A 119 8.08 13.11 15.11
N LEU A 120 7.35 12.20 14.47
CA LEU A 120 7.70 10.78 14.46
C LEU A 120 9.07 10.56 13.81
N LYS A 121 9.35 11.29 12.72
CA LYS A 121 10.63 11.26 12.01
C LYS A 121 11.78 11.84 12.83
N GLU A 122 11.55 12.93 13.56
CA GLU A 122 12.56 13.63 14.36
C GLU A 122 12.78 13.00 15.75
N GLU A 123 11.70 12.62 16.43
CA GLU A 123 11.70 12.22 17.84
C GLU A 123 11.59 10.69 18.04
N GLY A 124 11.29 9.95 16.99
CA GLY A 124 11.23 8.49 16.98
C GLY A 124 9.93 7.87 17.50
N VAL A 125 9.83 6.55 17.31
CA VAL A 125 8.61 5.75 17.55
C VAL A 125 8.17 5.77 19.02
N GLN A 126 9.10 5.66 19.96
CA GLN A 126 8.79 5.57 21.39
C GLN A 126 8.10 6.84 21.89
N THR A 127 8.56 8.00 21.43
CA THR A 127 7.98 9.30 21.80
C THR A 127 6.59 9.49 21.20
N ALA A 128 6.42 9.11 19.94
CA ALA A 128 5.12 9.11 19.26
C ALA A 128 4.10 8.19 19.94
N GLU A 129 4.50 6.99 20.36
CA GLU A 129 3.63 6.07 21.11
C GLU A 129 3.24 6.61 22.48
N ALA A 130 4.15 7.28 23.20
CA ALA A 130 3.82 7.91 24.46
C ALA A 130 2.72 8.97 24.29
N ARG A 131 2.83 9.84 23.29
CA ARG A 131 1.79 10.82 22.94
C ARG A 131 0.47 10.18 22.56
N LEU A 132 0.51 9.13 21.74
CA LEU A 132 -0.70 8.40 21.38
C LEU A 132 -1.42 7.87 22.62
N ARG A 133 -0.69 7.29 23.56
CA ARG A 133 -1.27 6.84 24.83
C ARG A 133 -1.89 8.00 25.59
N ASP A 134 -1.25 9.15 25.67
CA ASP A 134 -1.83 10.33 26.34
C ASP A 134 -3.13 10.80 25.67
N LEU A 135 -3.19 10.82 24.32
CA LEU A 135 -4.41 11.13 23.56
C LEU A 135 -5.54 10.15 23.84
N ILE A 136 -5.24 8.85 23.88
CA ILE A 136 -6.22 7.78 24.16
C ILE A 136 -6.79 7.94 25.58
N HIS A 137 -5.95 8.31 26.56
CA HIS A 137 -6.37 8.51 27.95
C HIS A 137 -6.94 9.91 28.22
N GLY A 138 -7.07 10.77 27.21
CA GLY A 138 -7.65 12.12 27.34
C GLY A 138 -6.77 13.11 28.11
N LYS A 139 -5.47 12.84 28.25
CA LYS A 139 -4.53 13.83 28.80
C LYS A 139 -4.24 14.85 27.71
N SER A 140 -4.47 16.14 28.00
CA SER A 140 -4.13 17.21 27.09
C SER A 140 -2.61 17.26 26.95
N ILE A 141 -2.10 17.02 25.75
CA ILE A 141 -0.68 17.14 25.44
C ILE A 141 -0.38 18.64 25.37
N VAL A 142 0.44 19.13 26.29
CA VAL A 142 1.03 20.47 26.28
C VAL A 142 2.19 20.50 25.30
#